data_AF-E1JRJ5-F1
#
_entry.id   AF-E1JRJ5-F1
#
_cell.length_a   1.000
_cell.length_b   1.000
_cell.length_c   1.000
_cell.angle_alpha   90.00
_cell.angle_beta   90.00
_cell.angle_gamma   90.00
#
_symmetry.space_group_name_H-M   'P 1'
#
loop_
_entity.id
_entity.type
_entity.pdbx_description
1 polymer ?
#
loop_
_entity_poly.entity_id
_entity_poly.type
_entity_poly.pdbx_seq_one_letter_code
_entity_poly.pdbx_strand_id
1 'polypeptide(L)'
;MEFKIDADRLRLHLKILGIGGSILMLWNGVCDLIYGYSATLSGPAYFSPAVITTVLTADGRPHWVMLLAQTAGWLYPLFALTYFPWWIGMRRAGFWLGTLPVLLLVYALMMIGGIQHAGFAFLSVLEQAKAVVGCTDPNFFDLANRYIIEHFAMGDLTAATALDAGAILLAIGILSGRTIFPRWFVILSPLGTLVVTMGVGVLLPAPAAGYVLAPFGTWFMLVPNIAVTLWLWTHMDLVPKDLIKVSSPT
;
A
#
# COMPACT_ATOMS: atom_id res chain seq x y z
N MET A 1 -15.54 10.36 -28.56
CA MET A 1 -16.71 9.72 -27.91
C MET A 1 -16.64 10.07 -26.43
N GLU A 2 -17.46 11.02 -25.96
CA GLU A 2 -17.48 11.40 -24.54
C GLU A 2 -18.33 10.40 -23.74
N PHE A 3 -17.71 9.63 -22.85
CA PHE A 3 -18.41 8.81 -21.87
C PHE A 3 -18.79 9.68 -20.68
N LYS A 4 -20.08 9.97 -20.50
CA LYS A 4 -20.60 10.65 -19.31
C LYS A 4 -21.33 9.65 -18.42
N ILE A 5 -20.99 9.62 -17.13
CA ILE A 5 -21.57 8.71 -16.15
C ILE A 5 -22.67 9.44 -15.40
N ASP A 6 -23.77 8.74 -15.12
CA ASP A 6 -24.82 9.26 -14.24
C ASP A 6 -24.29 9.48 -12.81
N ALA A 7 -24.69 10.56 -12.14
CA ALA A 7 -24.13 10.95 -10.84
C ALA A 7 -24.35 9.88 -9.76
N ASP A 8 -25.53 9.24 -9.76
CA ASP A 8 -25.87 8.19 -8.79
C ASP A 8 -25.08 6.92 -9.06
N ARG A 9 -24.88 6.57 -10.35
CA ARG A 9 -23.99 5.47 -10.73
C ARG A 9 -22.54 5.74 -10.31
N LEU A 10 -22.02 6.95 -10.52
CA LEU A 10 -20.67 7.30 -10.08
C LEU A 10 -20.53 7.16 -8.56
N ARG A 11 -21.50 7.70 -7.81
CA ARG A 11 -21.54 7.57 -6.35
C ARG A 11 -21.57 6.10 -5.90
N LEU A 12 -22.35 5.25 -6.56
CA LEU A 12 -22.39 3.81 -6.27
C LEU A 12 -21.03 3.15 -6.51
N HIS A 13 -20.38 3.41 -7.65
CA HIS A 13 -19.06 2.85 -7.93
C HIS A 13 -18.01 3.29 -6.91
N LEU A 14 -18.01 4.57 -6.52
CA LEU A 14 -17.10 5.08 -5.48
C LEU A 14 -17.32 4.37 -4.14
N LYS A 15 -18.57 4.09 -3.76
CA LYS A 15 -18.88 3.32 -2.55
C LYS A 15 -18.38 1.88 -2.63
N ILE A 16 -18.62 1.20 -3.75
CA ILE A 16 -18.19 -0.19 -3.95
C ILE A 16 -16.66 -0.27 -3.89
N LEU A 17 -15.96 0.61 -4.61
CA LEU A 17 -14.49 0.67 -4.60
C LEU A 17 -13.96 0.99 -3.20
N GLY A 18 -14.54 1.98 -2.51
CA GLY A 18 -14.10 2.38 -1.18
C GLY A 18 -14.33 1.31 -0.11
N ILE A 19 -15.55 0.80 0.00
CA ILE A 19 -15.93 -0.21 1.02
C ILE A 19 -15.27 -1.55 0.70
N GLY A 20 -15.46 -2.03 -0.54
CA GLY A 20 -14.88 -3.30 -0.99
C GLY A 20 -13.35 -3.27 -0.91
N GLY A 21 -12.73 -2.19 -1.40
CA GLY A 21 -11.29 -1.99 -1.29
C GLY A 21 -10.80 -1.97 0.15
N SER A 22 -11.51 -1.33 1.07
CA SER A 22 -11.13 -1.30 2.50
C SER A 22 -11.13 -2.69 3.13
N ILE A 23 -12.13 -3.52 2.83
CA ILE A 23 -12.20 -4.90 3.34
C ILE A 23 -10.99 -5.72 2.85
N LEU A 24 -10.64 -5.60 1.57
CA LEU A 24 -9.51 -6.32 1.01
C LEU A 24 -8.16 -5.77 1.52
N MET A 25 -8.05 -4.47 1.77
CA MET A 25 -6.87 -3.86 2.41
C MET A 25 -6.73 -4.30 3.87
N LEU A 26 -7.83 -4.53 4.60
CA LEU A 26 -7.76 -5.12 5.94
C LEU A 26 -7.20 -6.54 5.90
N TRP A 27 -7.55 -7.34 4.88
CA TRP A 27 -6.91 -8.63 4.64
C TRP A 27 -5.41 -8.48 4.37
N ASN A 28 -5.01 -7.47 3.58
CA ASN A 28 -3.59 -7.13 3.41
C ASN A 28 -2.91 -6.88 4.77
N GLY A 29 -3.58 -6.20 5.70
CA GLY A 29 -3.04 -5.94 7.04
C GLY A 29 -2.79 -7.20 7.85
N VAL A 30 -3.68 -8.19 7.73
CA VAL A 30 -3.46 -9.51 8.34
C VAL A 30 -2.22 -10.18 7.74
N CYS A 31 -2.05 -10.11 6.42
CA CYS A 31 -0.88 -10.69 5.74
C CYS A 31 0.42 -9.96 6.09
N ASP A 32 0.43 -8.63 6.17
CA ASP A 32 1.58 -7.84 6.60
C ASP A 32 2.00 -8.20 8.03
N LEU A 33 1.03 -8.41 8.93
CA LEU A 33 1.29 -8.89 10.29
C LEU A 33 1.89 -10.29 10.29
N ILE A 34 1.44 -11.19 9.40
CA ILE A 34 2.07 -12.51 9.27
C ILE A 34 3.54 -12.39 8.87
N TYR A 35 3.88 -11.48 7.96
CA TYR A 35 5.26 -11.31 7.48
C TYR A 35 6.17 -10.61 8.49
N GLY A 36 5.72 -9.47 9.03
CA GLY A 36 6.60 -8.53 9.73
C GLY A 36 6.34 -8.39 11.22
N TYR A 37 5.26 -8.93 11.77
CA TYR A 37 5.01 -8.81 13.21
C TYR A 37 6.08 -9.56 14.00
N SER A 38 6.57 -8.93 15.06
CA SER A 38 7.37 -9.59 16.09
C SER A 38 6.99 -9.02 17.45
N ALA A 39 6.77 -9.90 18.42
CA ALA A 39 6.42 -9.50 19.78
C ALA A 39 7.59 -8.88 20.55
N THR A 40 8.82 -9.01 20.04
CA THR A 40 10.05 -8.58 20.72
C THR A 40 10.63 -7.28 20.16
N LEU A 41 10.21 -6.87 18.96
CA LEU A 41 10.71 -5.65 18.33
C LEU A 41 9.97 -4.41 18.83
N SER A 42 10.73 -3.46 19.36
CA SER A 42 10.25 -2.10 19.65
C SER A 42 10.22 -1.25 18.38
N GLY A 43 9.61 -0.06 18.46
CA GLY A 43 9.51 0.88 17.34
C GLY A 43 10.83 1.11 16.60
N PRO A 44 11.94 1.50 17.26
CA PRO A 44 13.21 1.72 16.58
C PRO A 44 13.82 0.42 16.02
N ALA A 45 13.55 -0.73 16.63
CA ALA A 45 14.09 -2.01 16.18
C ALA A 45 13.53 -2.44 14.81
N TYR A 46 12.33 -1.98 14.45
CA TYR A 46 11.75 -2.16 13.11
C TYR A 46 12.50 -1.41 11.99
N PHE A 47 13.36 -0.44 12.33
CA PHE A 47 14.22 0.29 11.38
C PHE A 47 15.67 -0.20 11.45
N SER A 48 15.88 -1.40 11.98
CA SER A 48 17.19 -2.05 12.09
C SER A 48 17.20 -3.37 11.31
N PRO A 49 18.37 -4.00 11.11
CA PRO A 49 18.44 -5.32 10.47
C PRO A 49 17.57 -6.41 11.13
N ALA A 50 17.14 -6.22 12.38
CA ALA A 50 16.30 -7.18 13.10
C ALA A 50 14.97 -7.48 12.37
N VAL A 51 14.37 -6.49 11.69
CA VAL A 51 13.12 -6.71 10.94
C VAL A 51 13.34 -7.69 9.77
N ILE A 52 14.49 -7.61 9.11
CA ILE A 52 14.84 -8.52 8.02
C ILE A 52 15.01 -9.95 8.55
N THR A 53 15.62 -10.11 9.73
CA THR A 53 15.70 -11.41 10.40
C THR A 53 14.31 -11.98 10.71
N THR A 54 13.37 -11.17 11.20
CA THR A 54 11.97 -11.58 11.42
C THR A 54 11.34 -12.12 10.13
N VAL A 55 11.51 -11.43 9.00
CA VAL A 55 10.97 -11.85 7.70
C VAL A 55 11.63 -13.15 7.22
N LEU A 56 12.97 -13.22 7.22
CA LEU A 56 13.75 -14.37 6.74
C LEU A 56 13.42 -15.65 7.52
N THR A 57 13.28 -15.54 8.83
CA THR A 57 12.99 -16.70 9.70
C THR A 57 11.49 -16.99 9.81
N ALA A 58 10.65 -16.16 9.18
CA ALA A 58 9.20 -16.10 9.41
C ALA A 58 8.83 -15.99 10.90
N ASP A 59 9.75 -15.58 11.77
CA ASP A 59 9.65 -15.67 13.24
C ASP A 59 9.18 -17.06 13.73
N GLY A 60 9.62 -18.12 13.04
CA GLY A 60 9.25 -19.51 13.34
C GLY A 60 7.82 -19.91 12.92
N ARG A 61 7.10 -19.08 12.16
CA ARG A 61 5.78 -19.42 11.63
C ARG A 61 5.86 -20.59 10.63
N PRO A 62 4.84 -21.46 10.57
CA PRO A 62 4.83 -22.57 9.64
C PRO A 62 4.63 -22.11 8.19
N HIS A 63 5.19 -22.87 7.23
CA HIS A 63 5.19 -22.50 5.80
C HIS A 63 3.82 -22.15 5.22
N TRP A 64 2.78 -22.92 5.59
CA TRP A 64 1.43 -22.69 5.08
C TRP A 64 0.84 -21.32 5.50
N VAL A 65 1.29 -20.77 6.63
CA VAL A 65 0.91 -19.42 7.07
C VAL A 65 1.55 -18.35 6.17
N MET A 66 2.79 -18.58 5.72
CA MET A 66 3.47 -17.71 4.76
C MET A 66 2.79 -17.77 3.38
N LEU A 67 2.38 -18.96 2.94
CA LEU A 67 1.59 -19.12 1.71
C LEU A 67 0.24 -18.39 1.80
N LEU A 68 -0.41 -18.41 2.96
CA LEU A 68 -1.64 -17.64 3.18
C LEU A 68 -1.39 -16.13 3.07
N ALA A 69 -0.29 -15.63 3.65
CA ALA A 69 0.07 -14.21 3.56
C ALA A 69 0.37 -13.74 2.13
N GLN A 70 0.83 -14.66 1.27
CA GLN A 70 1.09 -14.37 -0.14
C GLN A 70 -0.20 -14.05 -0.92
N THR A 71 -1.36 -14.55 -0.48
CA THR A 71 -2.64 -14.33 -1.18
C THR A 71 -3.05 -12.86 -1.27
N ALA A 72 -2.64 -12.02 -0.32
CA ALA A 72 -2.87 -10.57 -0.40
C ALA A 72 -2.18 -9.95 -1.62
N GLY A 73 -1.02 -10.47 -2.03
CA GLY A 73 -0.31 -10.04 -3.24
C GLY A 73 -1.16 -10.14 -4.51
N TRP A 74 -2.06 -11.12 -4.60
CA TRP A 74 -2.94 -11.32 -5.76
C TRP A 74 -4.03 -10.26 -5.89
N LEU A 75 -4.33 -9.55 -4.80
CA LEU A 75 -5.40 -8.56 -4.74
C LEU A 75 -4.92 -7.15 -5.09
N TYR A 76 -3.61 -6.94 -5.25
CA TYR A 76 -3.05 -5.63 -5.56
C TYR A 76 -3.64 -4.97 -6.82
N PRO A 77 -3.91 -5.68 -7.94
CA PRO A 77 -4.65 -5.11 -9.08
C PRO A 77 -6.01 -4.51 -8.69
N LEU A 78 -6.71 -5.11 -7.73
CA LEU A 78 -7.97 -4.58 -7.19
C LEU A 78 -7.72 -3.38 -6.28
N PHE A 79 -6.65 -3.38 -5.48
CA PHE A 79 -6.24 -2.22 -4.69
C PHE A 79 -5.93 -1.03 -5.59
N ALA A 80 -5.36 -1.24 -6.78
CA ALA A 80 -5.04 -0.14 -7.69
C ALA A 80 -6.31 0.59 -8.17
N LEU A 81 -7.45 -0.10 -8.22
CA LEU A 81 -8.72 0.52 -8.58
C LEU A 81 -9.16 1.59 -7.56
N THR A 82 -8.69 1.54 -6.31
CA THR A 82 -9.01 2.57 -5.31
C THR A 82 -8.30 3.90 -5.56
N TYR A 83 -7.35 3.95 -6.51
CA TYR A 83 -6.76 5.21 -6.98
C TYR A 83 -7.64 5.95 -7.99
N PHE A 84 -8.71 5.33 -8.50
CA PHE A 84 -9.69 6.04 -9.31
C PHE A 84 -10.38 7.20 -8.56
N PRO A 85 -10.89 7.02 -7.32
CA PRO A 85 -11.29 8.12 -6.44
C PRO A 85 -10.24 9.23 -6.31
N TRP A 86 -8.97 8.87 -6.11
CA TRP A 86 -7.87 9.84 -6.03
C TRP A 86 -7.70 10.63 -7.32
N TRP A 87 -7.73 9.96 -8.48
CA TRP A 87 -7.67 10.64 -9.78
C TRP A 87 -8.82 11.64 -9.95
N ILE A 88 -10.05 11.29 -9.57
CA ILE A 88 -11.21 12.21 -9.63
C ILE A 88 -10.92 13.47 -8.81
N GLY A 89 -10.41 13.32 -7.60
CA GLY A 89 -10.17 14.47 -6.73
C GLY A 89 -8.97 15.32 -7.11
N MET A 90 -7.95 14.69 -7.69
CA MET A 90 -6.69 15.34 -8.05
C MET A 90 -6.69 15.97 -9.44
N ARG A 91 -7.52 15.50 -10.39
CA ARG A 91 -7.42 15.85 -11.83
C ARG A 91 -7.48 17.35 -12.15
N ARG A 92 -8.11 18.17 -11.31
CA ARG A 92 -8.14 19.65 -11.48
C ARG A 92 -6.74 20.28 -11.41
N ALA A 93 -5.78 19.62 -10.77
CA ALA A 93 -4.40 20.06 -10.67
C ALA A 93 -3.57 19.81 -11.96
N GLY A 94 -4.18 19.23 -12.99
CA GLY A 94 -3.53 18.95 -14.28
C GLY A 94 -2.69 17.66 -14.27
N PHE A 95 -1.91 17.45 -15.33
CA PHE A 95 -1.15 16.22 -15.51
C PHE A 95 -0.08 16.03 -14.42
N TRP A 96 0.79 17.02 -14.21
CA TRP A 96 1.96 16.90 -13.34
C TRP A 96 1.64 16.75 -11.84
N LEU A 97 0.61 17.44 -11.36
CA LEU A 97 0.23 17.44 -9.95
C LEU A 97 -1.05 16.62 -9.67
N GLY A 98 -1.72 16.14 -10.72
CA GLY A 98 -2.96 15.38 -10.62
C GLY A 98 -2.82 13.95 -11.13
N THR A 99 -2.60 13.78 -12.43
CA THR A 99 -2.58 12.46 -13.07
C THR A 99 -1.31 11.67 -12.79
N LEU A 100 -0.13 12.28 -13.00
CA LEU A 100 1.17 11.62 -12.82
C LEU A 100 1.36 11.02 -11.42
N PRO A 101 1.13 11.75 -10.30
CA PRO A 101 1.28 11.17 -8.97
C PRO A 101 0.37 9.96 -8.74
N VAL A 102 -0.85 9.99 -9.25
CA VAL A 102 -1.77 8.84 -9.13
C VAL A 102 -1.29 7.64 -9.95
N LEU A 103 -0.76 7.87 -11.15
CA LEU A 103 -0.17 6.79 -11.96
C LEU A 103 1.08 6.18 -11.31
N LEU A 104 1.94 7.02 -10.71
CA LEU A 104 3.11 6.55 -9.97
C LEU A 104 2.70 5.69 -8.77
N LEU A 105 1.67 6.09 -8.03
CA LEU A 105 1.15 5.32 -6.90
C LEU A 105 0.49 4.01 -7.32
N VAL A 106 -0.25 3.99 -8.44
CA VAL A 106 -0.78 2.75 -9.03
C VAL A 106 0.36 1.81 -9.43
N TYR A 107 1.40 2.34 -10.09
CA TYR A 107 2.57 1.56 -10.47
C TYR A 107 3.30 1.01 -9.23
N ALA A 108 3.58 1.85 -8.25
CA ALA A 108 4.21 1.45 -6.99
C ALA A 108 3.44 0.33 -6.32
N LEU A 109 2.11 0.44 -6.29
CA LEU A 109 1.24 -0.56 -5.73
C LEU A 109 1.34 -1.91 -6.49
N MET A 110 1.32 -1.90 -7.82
CA MET A 110 1.51 -3.13 -8.60
C MET A 110 2.87 -3.79 -8.31
N MET A 111 3.92 -2.97 -8.18
CA MET A 111 5.26 -3.46 -7.86
C MET A 111 5.33 -4.03 -6.44
N ILE A 112 4.71 -3.39 -5.44
CA ILE A 112 4.61 -3.91 -4.08
C ILE A 112 3.92 -5.29 -4.06
N GLY A 113 2.79 -5.43 -4.76
CA GLY A 113 2.08 -6.71 -4.82
C GLY A 113 2.93 -7.83 -5.44
N GLY A 114 3.63 -7.52 -6.53
CA GLY A 114 4.48 -8.48 -7.23
C GLY A 114 5.80 -8.80 -6.53
N ILE A 115 6.46 -7.81 -5.94
CA ILE A 115 7.82 -7.94 -5.39
C ILE A 115 7.80 -8.08 -3.87
N GLN A 116 7.03 -7.28 -3.13
CA GLN A 116 7.04 -7.37 -1.66
C GLN A 116 6.31 -8.61 -1.17
N HIS A 117 5.05 -8.84 -1.55
CA HIS A 117 4.31 -10.00 -1.03
C HIS A 117 4.85 -11.34 -1.55
N ALA A 118 5.21 -11.43 -2.82
CA ALA A 118 5.86 -12.64 -3.33
C ALA A 118 7.29 -12.75 -2.77
N GLY A 119 8.04 -11.65 -2.74
CA GLY A 119 9.42 -11.63 -2.25
C GLY A 119 9.55 -11.99 -0.78
N PHE A 120 8.69 -11.49 0.11
CA PHE A 120 8.66 -11.90 1.51
C PHE A 120 8.35 -13.39 1.69
N ALA A 121 7.42 -13.93 0.90
CA ALA A 121 7.23 -15.38 0.86
C ALA A 121 8.51 -16.11 0.44
N PHE A 122 9.16 -15.70 -0.66
CA PHE A 122 10.40 -16.31 -1.17
C PHE A 122 11.60 -16.18 -0.22
N LEU A 123 11.76 -15.03 0.44
CA LEU A 123 12.83 -14.79 1.41
C LEU A 123 12.80 -15.78 2.57
N SER A 124 11.60 -16.23 2.95
CA SER A 124 11.43 -17.22 4.02
C SER A 124 11.66 -18.67 3.58
N VAL A 125 11.70 -18.96 2.27
CA VAL A 125 11.75 -20.33 1.74
C VAL A 125 13.06 -21.02 2.08
N LEU A 126 14.21 -20.33 1.96
CA LEU A 126 15.51 -20.98 2.16
C LEU A 126 15.73 -21.41 3.61
N GLU A 127 15.39 -20.56 4.58
CA GLU A 127 15.50 -20.90 6.01
C GLU A 127 14.53 -22.05 6.38
N GLN A 128 13.32 -22.04 5.82
CA GLN A 128 12.37 -23.14 6.02
C GLN A 128 12.83 -24.44 5.34
N ALA A 129 13.47 -24.35 4.18
CA ALA A 129 14.05 -25.51 3.50
C ALA A 129 15.20 -26.09 4.32
N LYS A 130 16.15 -25.26 4.80
CA LYS A 130 17.25 -25.70 5.68
C LYS A 130 16.77 -26.52 6.88
N ALA A 131 15.62 -26.15 7.45
CA ALA A 131 15.05 -26.84 8.60
C ALA A 131 14.51 -28.25 8.28
N VAL A 132 14.24 -28.56 7.00
CA VAL A 132 13.56 -29.79 6.57
C VAL A 132 14.45 -30.69 5.71
N VAL A 133 15.32 -30.14 4.85
CA VAL A 133 16.26 -30.92 4.03
C VAL A 133 17.62 -31.03 4.72
N GLY A 134 18.17 -32.25 4.74
CA GLY A 134 19.51 -32.54 5.26
C GLY A 134 20.68 -32.02 4.40
N CYS A 135 20.45 -31.03 3.53
CA CYS A 135 21.52 -30.39 2.78
C CYS A 135 22.36 -29.55 3.76
N THR A 136 23.66 -29.80 3.80
CA THR A 136 24.59 -29.17 4.76
C THR A 136 25.59 -28.24 4.10
N ASP A 137 25.45 -27.92 2.81
CA ASP A 137 26.38 -27.00 2.13
C ASP A 137 26.03 -25.54 2.46
N PRO A 138 26.79 -24.87 3.36
CA PRO A 138 26.50 -23.49 3.73
C PRO A 138 26.69 -22.53 2.55
N ASN A 139 27.60 -22.83 1.62
CA ASN A 139 27.90 -21.95 0.50
C ASN A 139 26.73 -21.86 -0.48
N PHE A 140 26.04 -22.99 -0.73
CA PHE A 140 24.84 -23.01 -1.54
C PHE A 140 23.77 -22.08 -0.96
N PHE A 141 23.49 -22.22 0.34
CA PHE A 141 22.44 -21.44 0.97
C PHE A 141 22.79 -19.95 1.09
N ASP A 142 24.04 -19.62 1.39
CA ASP A 142 24.48 -18.23 1.48
C ASP A 142 24.40 -17.55 0.11
N LEU A 143 24.84 -18.24 -0.95
CA LEU A 143 24.77 -17.72 -2.32
C LEU A 143 23.32 -17.60 -2.80
N ALA A 144 22.48 -18.60 -2.53
CA ALA A 144 21.07 -18.58 -2.88
C ALA A 144 20.35 -17.43 -2.16
N ASN A 145 20.59 -17.25 -0.86
CA ASN A 145 19.98 -16.18 -0.07
C ASN A 145 20.42 -14.80 -0.58
N ARG A 146 21.72 -14.63 -0.87
CA ARG A 146 22.24 -13.40 -1.47
C ARG A 146 21.53 -13.06 -2.78
N TYR A 147 21.40 -14.01 -3.70
CA TYR A 147 20.73 -13.76 -4.98
C TYR A 147 19.24 -13.45 -4.82
N ILE A 148 18.54 -14.10 -3.90
CA ILE A 148 17.13 -13.77 -3.62
C ILE A 148 17.04 -12.33 -3.09
N ILE A 149 17.90 -11.95 -2.14
CA ILE A 149 17.92 -10.59 -1.57
C ILE A 149 18.26 -9.55 -2.64
N GLU A 150 19.23 -9.81 -3.53
CA GLU A 150 19.60 -8.88 -4.60
C GLU A 150 18.43 -8.63 -5.57
N HIS A 151 17.70 -9.69 -5.97
CA HIS A 151 16.51 -9.55 -6.82
C HIS A 151 15.37 -8.82 -6.10
N PHE A 152 15.15 -9.15 -4.82
CA PHE A 152 14.17 -8.48 -3.98
C PHE A 152 14.48 -6.99 -3.87
N ALA A 153 15.71 -6.62 -3.52
CA ALA A 153 16.14 -5.25 -3.32
C ALA A 153 16.03 -4.41 -4.59
N MET A 154 16.39 -4.97 -5.76
CA MET A 154 16.27 -4.26 -7.02
C MET A 154 14.81 -3.97 -7.39
N GLY A 155 13.93 -4.96 -7.21
CA GLY A 155 12.50 -4.76 -7.41
C GLY A 155 11.94 -3.72 -6.43
N ASP A 156 12.27 -3.86 -5.15
CA ASP A 156 11.75 -3.03 -4.08
C ASP A 156 12.18 -1.55 -4.22
N LEU A 157 13.40 -1.31 -4.69
CA LEU A 157 13.89 0.04 -4.98
C LEU A 157 13.01 0.79 -5.99
N THR A 158 12.54 0.10 -7.03
CA THR A 158 11.65 0.72 -8.04
C THR A 158 10.27 1.03 -7.46
N ALA A 159 9.75 0.15 -6.61
CA ALA A 159 8.49 0.33 -5.91
C ALA A 159 8.57 1.52 -4.94
N ALA A 160 9.61 1.57 -4.12
CA ALA A 160 9.88 2.65 -3.17
C ALA A 160 10.04 4.00 -3.87
N THR A 161 10.83 4.06 -4.95
CA THR A 161 11.04 5.30 -5.71
C THR A 161 9.73 5.84 -6.27
N ALA A 162 8.91 4.97 -6.86
CA ALA A 162 7.61 5.37 -7.41
C ALA A 162 6.61 5.77 -6.30
N LEU A 163 6.62 5.06 -5.18
CA LEU A 163 5.79 5.37 -4.01
C LEU A 163 6.13 6.76 -3.47
N ASP A 164 7.40 7.02 -3.19
CA ASP A 164 7.86 8.28 -2.59
C ASP A 164 7.62 9.46 -3.55
N ALA A 165 8.02 9.33 -4.81
CA ALA A 165 7.79 10.36 -5.81
C ALA A 165 6.29 10.64 -6.01
N GLY A 166 5.49 9.58 -6.11
CA GLY A 166 4.03 9.67 -6.26
C GLY A 166 3.37 10.33 -5.05
N ALA A 167 3.73 9.90 -3.83
CA ALA A 167 3.17 10.42 -2.58
C ALA A 167 3.54 11.88 -2.33
N ILE A 168 4.79 12.27 -2.59
CA ILE A 168 5.26 13.65 -2.48
C ILE A 168 4.54 14.55 -3.50
N LEU A 169 4.50 14.15 -4.77
CA LEU A 169 3.81 14.93 -5.81
C LEU A 169 2.31 15.06 -5.54
N LEU A 170 1.67 13.99 -5.05
CA LEU A 170 0.26 14.03 -4.63
C LEU A 170 0.05 15.03 -3.49
N ALA A 171 0.92 15.01 -2.47
CA ALA A 171 0.87 15.94 -1.36
C ALA A 171 1.04 17.40 -1.81
N ILE A 172 2.02 17.67 -2.70
CA ILE A 172 2.20 18.98 -3.33
C ILE A 172 0.94 19.40 -4.09
N GLY A 173 0.33 18.47 -4.84
CA GLY A 173 -0.93 18.70 -5.54
C GLY A 173 -2.05 19.15 -4.60
N ILE A 174 -2.25 18.46 -3.47
CA ILE A 174 -3.24 18.83 -2.45
C ILE A 174 -2.92 20.22 -1.85
N LEU A 175 -1.67 20.46 -1.46
CA LEU A 175 -1.23 21.71 -0.84
C LEU A 175 -1.35 22.92 -1.78
N SER A 176 -1.22 22.70 -3.10
CA SER A 176 -1.39 23.76 -4.10
C SER A 176 -2.80 24.38 -4.07
N GLY A 177 -3.80 23.68 -3.54
CA GLY A 177 -5.21 24.10 -3.55
C GLY A 177 -5.87 24.00 -4.93
N ARG A 178 -5.24 23.30 -5.89
CA ARG A 178 -5.77 23.10 -7.25
C ARG A 178 -6.57 21.80 -7.40
N THR A 179 -6.79 21.07 -6.31
CA THR A 179 -7.57 19.83 -6.27
C THR A 179 -8.96 20.12 -5.68
N ILE A 180 -9.85 19.14 -5.62
CA ILE A 180 -11.10 19.30 -4.86
C ILE A 180 -10.89 19.13 -3.35
N PHE A 181 -9.71 18.67 -2.93
CA PHE A 181 -9.41 18.42 -1.54
C PHE A 181 -8.92 19.70 -0.87
N PRO A 182 -9.34 19.97 0.37
CA PRO A 182 -8.79 21.07 1.15
C PRO A 182 -7.33 20.77 1.50
N ARG A 183 -6.52 21.82 1.73
CA ARG A 183 -5.08 21.66 2.00
C ARG A 183 -4.76 20.74 3.20
N TRP A 184 -5.60 20.76 4.24
CA TRP A 184 -5.42 19.90 5.42
C TRP A 184 -5.56 18.40 5.10
N PHE A 185 -6.21 18.05 3.99
CA PHE A 185 -6.39 16.67 3.54
C PHE A 185 -5.06 15.96 3.25
N VAL A 186 -3.96 16.71 3.13
CA VAL A 186 -2.60 16.15 3.00
C VAL A 186 -2.25 15.19 4.16
N ILE A 187 -2.80 15.38 5.35
CA ILE A 187 -2.59 14.48 6.49
C ILE A 187 -3.18 13.08 6.21
N LEU A 188 -4.29 13.03 5.46
CA LEU A 188 -4.95 11.79 5.06
C LEU A 188 -4.46 11.26 3.69
N SER A 189 -3.45 11.90 3.11
CA SER A 189 -2.80 11.39 1.90
C SER A 189 -1.88 10.21 2.22
N PRO A 190 -1.41 9.44 1.22
CA PRO A 190 -0.42 8.39 1.43
C PRO A 190 0.83 8.88 2.19
N LEU A 191 1.39 10.04 1.82
CA LEU A 191 2.55 10.61 2.51
C LEU A 191 2.22 10.95 3.97
N GLY A 192 1.11 11.62 4.21
CA GLY A 192 0.68 11.99 5.57
C GLY A 192 0.48 10.77 6.45
N THR A 193 -0.16 9.73 5.91
CA THR A 193 -0.37 8.47 6.61
C THR A 193 0.95 7.77 6.92
N LEU A 194 1.88 7.69 5.97
CA LEU A 194 3.20 7.09 6.18
C LEU A 194 3.96 7.80 7.31
N VAL A 195 4.03 9.13 7.26
CA VAL A 195 4.72 9.94 8.29
C VAL A 195 4.11 9.73 9.67
N VAL A 196 2.77 9.74 9.78
CA VAL A 196 2.08 9.55 11.05
C VAL A 196 2.30 8.13 11.58
N THR A 197 2.13 7.10 10.74
CA THR A 197 2.34 5.69 11.13
C THR A 197 3.77 5.44 11.58
N MET A 198 4.78 5.96 10.86
CA MET A 198 6.19 5.84 11.25
C MET A 198 6.46 6.58 12.56
N GLY A 199 6.00 7.82 12.69
CA GLY A 199 6.18 8.62 13.90
C GLY A 199 5.57 7.97 15.13
N VAL A 200 4.32 7.49 15.03
CA VAL A 200 3.67 6.76 16.12
C VAL A 200 4.40 5.45 16.39
N GLY A 201 4.68 4.66 15.35
CA GLY A 201 5.27 3.34 15.49
C GLY A 201 6.65 3.35 16.14
N VAL A 202 7.52 4.30 15.78
CA VAL A 202 8.86 4.46 16.39
C VAL A 202 8.79 4.72 17.89
N LEU A 203 7.74 5.38 18.37
CA LEU A 203 7.58 5.72 19.78
C LEU A 203 6.97 4.59 20.61
N LEU A 204 6.47 3.52 19.98
CA LEU A 204 5.79 2.43 20.67
C LEU A 204 6.79 1.38 21.20
N PRO A 205 6.53 0.81 22.40
CA PRO A 205 7.28 -0.35 22.88
C PRO A 205 6.84 -1.62 22.14
N ALA A 206 7.63 -2.68 22.28
CA ALA A 206 7.18 -4.02 21.95
C ALA A 206 6.04 -4.44 22.91
N PRO A 207 5.01 -5.20 22.47
CA PRO A 207 4.74 -5.63 21.09
C PRO A 207 3.91 -4.61 20.28
N ALA A 208 3.51 -3.49 20.90
CA ALA A 208 2.60 -2.51 20.29
C ALA A 208 3.13 -1.93 18.97
N ALA A 209 4.44 -1.72 18.88
CA ALA A 209 5.10 -1.28 17.65
C ALA A 209 4.79 -2.17 16.45
N GLY A 210 4.78 -3.51 16.64
CA GLY A 210 4.51 -4.45 15.57
C GLY A 210 3.11 -4.33 14.99
N TYR A 211 2.10 -4.00 15.80
CA TYR A 211 0.73 -3.79 15.31
C TYR A 211 0.59 -2.53 14.45
N VAL A 212 1.52 -1.58 14.57
CA VAL A 212 1.51 -0.33 13.80
C VAL A 212 2.45 -0.42 12.60
N LEU A 213 3.69 -0.87 12.81
CA LEU A 213 4.76 -0.84 11.82
C LEU A 213 4.78 -2.04 10.87
N ALA A 214 4.37 -3.24 11.31
CA ALA A 214 4.32 -4.37 10.39
C ALA A 214 3.29 -4.14 9.26
N PRO A 215 2.05 -3.69 9.54
CA PRO A 215 1.08 -3.34 8.49
C PRO A 215 1.26 -1.93 7.90
N PHE A 216 2.50 -1.41 7.83
CA PHE A 216 2.75 -0.08 7.24
C PHE A 216 2.23 0.02 5.80
N GLY A 217 2.38 -1.08 5.04
CA GLY A 217 1.84 -1.26 3.68
C GLY A 217 0.33 -1.04 3.66
N THR A 218 -0.37 -1.74 4.55
CA THR A 218 -1.81 -1.57 4.69
C THR A 218 -2.24 -0.16 5.06
N TRP A 219 -1.57 0.50 6.00
CA TRP A 219 -1.99 1.83 6.45
C TRP A 219 -1.93 2.86 5.32
N PHE A 220 -0.86 2.87 4.52
CA PHE A 220 -0.71 3.83 3.41
C PHE A 220 -1.81 3.68 2.34
N MET A 221 -2.44 2.50 2.25
CA MET A 221 -3.56 2.26 1.34
C MET A 221 -4.91 2.56 2.00
N LEU A 222 -5.14 1.99 3.19
CA LEU A 222 -6.43 1.93 3.83
C LEU A 222 -6.92 3.31 4.27
N VAL A 223 -6.08 4.08 4.97
CA VAL A 223 -6.48 5.41 5.48
C VAL A 223 -6.79 6.36 4.32
N PRO A 224 -5.92 6.49 3.29
CA PRO A 224 -6.22 7.30 2.12
C PRO A 224 -7.48 6.85 1.37
N ASN A 225 -7.71 5.54 1.22
CA ASN A 225 -8.89 5.00 0.56
C ASN A 225 -10.19 5.36 1.29
N ILE A 226 -10.22 5.16 2.61
CA ILE A 226 -11.39 5.52 3.43
C ILE A 226 -11.62 7.04 3.35
N ALA A 227 -10.56 7.83 3.53
CA ALA A 227 -10.65 9.28 3.52
C ALA A 227 -11.20 9.82 2.20
N VAL A 228 -10.65 9.38 1.06
CA VAL A 228 -11.08 9.87 -0.26
C VAL A 228 -12.51 9.44 -0.57
N THR A 229 -12.89 8.22 -0.16
CA THR A 229 -14.26 7.71 -0.35
C THR A 229 -15.27 8.55 0.40
N LEU A 230 -15.01 8.82 1.69
CA LEU A 230 -15.89 9.64 2.53
C LEU A 230 -15.96 11.09 2.03
N TRP A 231 -14.83 11.66 1.61
CA TRP A 231 -14.78 13.01 1.05
C TRP A 231 -15.64 13.13 -0.21
N LEU A 232 -15.42 12.24 -1.19
CA LEU A 232 -16.16 12.27 -2.45
C LEU A 232 -17.65 11.99 -2.26
N TRP A 233 -18.02 11.11 -1.33
CA TRP A 233 -19.43 10.85 -1.03
C TRP A 233 -20.13 12.14 -0.58
N THR A 234 -19.51 12.86 0.35
CA THR A 234 -20.08 14.08 0.96
C THR A 234 -20.00 15.30 0.04
N HIS A 235 -19.05 15.34 -0.90
CA HIS A 235 -18.78 16.50 -1.77
C HIS A 235 -18.91 16.16 -3.26
N MET A 236 -19.94 15.40 -3.63
CA MET A 236 -20.20 15.02 -5.03
C MET A 236 -20.42 16.24 -5.94
N ASP A 237 -20.87 17.36 -5.40
CA ASP A 237 -21.04 18.64 -6.09
C ASP A 237 -19.71 19.25 -6.57
N LEU A 238 -18.59 18.90 -5.92
CA LEU A 238 -17.26 19.31 -6.33
C LEU A 238 -16.68 18.46 -7.47
N VAL A 239 -17.29 17.32 -7.78
CA VAL A 239 -16.82 16.46 -8.88
C VAL A 239 -16.95 17.21 -10.21
N PRO A 240 -15.90 17.24 -11.05
CA PRO A 240 -15.96 17.92 -12.34
C PRO A 240 -17.14 17.46 -13.22
N LYS A 241 -17.91 18.44 -13.73
CA LYS A 241 -19.14 18.19 -14.51
C LYS A 241 -18.90 17.45 -15.83
N ASP A 242 -17.68 17.48 -16.36
CA ASP A 242 -17.32 16.72 -17.56
C ASP A 242 -17.38 15.20 -17.34
N LEU A 243 -17.32 14.73 -16.09
CA LEU A 243 -17.52 13.31 -15.74
C LEU A 243 -18.99 12.93 -15.58
N ILE A 244 -19.86 13.91 -15.32
CA ILE A 244 -21.25 13.67 -14.93
C ILE A 244 -22.16 14.02 -16.09
N LYS A 245 -23.01 13.07 -16.50
CA LYS A 245 -24.12 13.38 -17.41
C LYS A 245 -25.19 14.13 -16.59
N VAL A 246 -25.38 15.41 -16.85
CA VAL A 246 -26.53 16.14 -16.31
C VAL A 246 -27.75 15.67 -17.08
N SER A 247 -28.62 14.86 -16.46
CA SER A 247 -29.96 14.64 -16.97
C SER A 247 -30.69 15.98 -16.92
N SER A 248 -31.08 16.51 -18.07
CA SER A 248 -32.00 17.64 -18.12
C SER A 248 -33.32 17.22 -17.46
N PRO A 249 -33.86 17.99 -16.50
CA PRO A 249 -35.20 17.71 -15.98
C PRO A 249 -36.18 17.85 -17.16
N THR A 250 -36.82 16.73 -17.51
CA THR A 250 -38.00 16.69 -18.39
C THR A 250 -39.23 17.07 -17.61
#